data_AF-B1MYT8-F1
#
_entry.id   AF-B1MYT8-F1
#
_cell.length_a   1.000
_cell.length_b   1.000
_cell.length_c   1.000
_cell.angle_alpha   90.00
_cell.angle_beta   90.00
_cell.angle_gamma   90.00
#
_symmetry.space_group_name_H-M   'P 1'
#
loop_
_entity.id
_entity.type
_entity.pdbx_description
1 polymer ?
#
loop_
_entity_poly.entity_id
_entity_poly.type
_entity_poly.pdbx_seq_one_letter_code
_entity_poly.pdbx_strand_id
1 'polypeptide(L)'
;MSEFKKYRMTRKNVLLLAQALINVHGKIAWQDYASDSPYPDQHSLTLNEIKGSPQKFERFRNEFTHQMYDYVINDEMQRLEQQL
;
A
#
# COMPACT_ATOMS: atom_id res chain seq x y z
N MET A 1 13.07 -3.90 17.77
CA MET A 1 12.67 -2.97 16.68
C MET A 1 13.80 -2.96 15.68
N SER A 2 13.53 -3.28 14.42
CA SER A 2 14.53 -3.16 13.36
C SER A 2 14.89 -1.68 13.16
N GLU A 3 16.13 -1.39 12.74
CA GLU A 3 16.52 -0.03 12.39
C GLU A 3 15.67 0.49 11.22
N PHE A 4 15.31 1.77 11.24
CA PHE A 4 14.45 2.36 10.21
C PHE A 4 15.14 2.33 8.84
N LYS A 5 14.47 1.75 7.83
CA LYS A 5 14.97 1.69 6.45
C LYS A 5 14.28 2.72 5.56
N LYS A 6 15.06 3.55 4.87
CA LYS A 6 14.55 4.46 3.82
C LYS A 6 14.34 3.71 2.50
N TYR A 7 13.09 3.57 2.08
CA TYR A 7 12.74 2.97 0.79
C TYR A 7 12.68 4.01 -0.33
N ARG A 8 13.19 3.65 -1.52
CA ARG A 8 12.95 4.41 -2.76
C ARG A 8 11.55 4.08 -3.30
N MET A 9 10.85 5.04 -3.90
CA MET A 9 9.55 4.83 -4.58
C MET A 9 9.70 4.07 -5.92
N THR A 10 10.08 2.80 -5.85
CA THR A 10 10.09 1.90 -7.01
C THR A 10 8.81 1.06 -7.03
N ARG A 11 8.46 0.50 -8.19
CA ARG A 11 7.29 -0.40 -8.31
C ARG A 11 7.34 -1.55 -7.29
N LYS A 12 8.51 -2.17 -7.11
CA LYS A 12 8.72 -3.23 -6.11
C LYS A 12 8.38 -2.74 -4.70
N ASN A 13 8.89 -1.59 -4.29
CA ASN A 13 8.73 -1.09 -2.92
C ASN A 13 7.30 -0.60 -2.64
N VAL A 14 6.61 -0.07 -3.64
CA VAL A 14 5.18 0.27 -3.52
C VAL A 14 4.33 -0.99 -3.35
N LEU A 15 4.63 -2.06 -4.09
CA LEU A 15 3.95 -3.34 -3.90
C LEU A 15 4.28 -3.98 -2.55
N LEU A 16 5.51 -3.81 -2.07
CA LEU A 16 5.94 -4.23 -0.73
C LEU A 16 5.15 -3.49 0.36
N LEU A 17 4.97 -2.18 0.22
CA LEU A 17 4.14 -1.38 1.12
C LEU A 17 2.68 -1.86 1.10
N ALA A 18 2.11 -2.11 -0.08
CA ALA A 18 0.74 -2.62 -0.18
C ALA A 18 0.58 -3.92 0.61
N GLN A 19 1.53 -4.85 0.47
CA GLN A 19 1.51 -6.09 1.24
C GLN A 19 1.68 -5.85 2.74
N ALA A 20 2.57 -4.93 3.14
CA ALA A 20 2.78 -4.60 4.54
C ALA A 20 1.52 -3.99 5.19
N LEU A 21 0.84 -3.08 4.50
CA LEU A 21 -0.42 -2.50 4.96
C LEU A 21 -1.52 -3.56 5.11
N ILE A 22 -1.61 -4.50 4.17
CA ILE A 22 -2.54 -5.63 4.28
C ILE A 22 -2.20 -6.51 5.48
N ASN A 23 -0.92 -6.80 5.71
CA ASN A 23 -0.50 -7.65 6.84
C ASN A 23 -0.76 -6.98 8.18
N VAL A 24 -0.53 -5.67 8.30
CA VAL A 24 -0.66 -4.93 9.56
C VAL A 24 -2.11 -4.55 9.87
N HIS A 25 -2.87 -4.11 8.86
CA HIS A 25 -4.23 -3.60 9.05
C HIS A 25 -5.32 -4.57 8.59
N GLY A 26 -4.96 -5.70 7.98
CA GLY A 26 -5.89 -6.67 7.38
C GLY A 26 -6.51 -6.23 6.05
N LYS A 27 -6.55 -4.92 5.77
CA LYS A 27 -7.12 -4.34 4.55
C LYS A 27 -6.53 -2.96 4.25
N ILE A 28 -6.61 -2.56 2.98
CA ILE A 28 -6.35 -1.19 2.55
C ILE A 28 -7.71 -0.54 2.30
N ALA A 29 -8.16 0.32 3.22
CA ALA A 29 -9.39 1.06 3.02
C ALA A 29 -9.23 2.02 1.83
N TRP A 30 -10.05 1.85 0.81
CA TRP A 30 -10.01 2.68 -0.39
C TRP A 30 -11.38 3.27 -0.66
N GLN A 31 -11.41 4.55 -0.99
CA GLN A 31 -12.63 5.24 -1.37
C GLN A 31 -12.53 5.56 -2.85
N ASP A 32 -13.42 4.99 -3.67
CA ASP A 32 -13.41 5.30 -5.08
C ASP A 32 -14.18 6.60 -5.36
N TYR A 33 -13.45 7.71 -5.50
CA TYR A 33 -14.03 9.02 -5.84
C TYR A 33 -14.31 9.19 -7.34
N ALA A 34 -14.05 8.17 -8.17
CA ALA A 34 -14.25 8.25 -9.62
C ALA A 34 -15.70 7.93 -10.04
N SER A 35 -16.53 7.47 -9.11
CA SER A 35 -17.95 7.29 -9.36
C SER A 35 -18.64 8.65 -9.15
N ASP A 36 -19.37 9.14 -10.15
CA ASP A 36 -20.33 10.26 -10.05
C ASP A 36 -21.50 9.95 -9.07
N SER A 37 -21.38 8.83 -8.35
CA SER A 37 -22.30 8.37 -7.33
C SER A 37 -22.18 9.23 -6.08
N PRO A 38 -23.30 9.69 -5.50
CA PRO A 38 -23.31 10.45 -4.25
C PRO A 38 -22.82 9.63 -3.03
N TYR A 39 -22.57 8.33 -3.21
CA TYR A 39 -22.01 7.44 -2.20
C TYR A 39 -20.73 6.81 -2.73
N PRO A 40 -19.54 7.17 -2.19
CA PRO A 40 -18.30 6.52 -2.59
C PRO A 40 -18.32 5.05 -2.18
N ASP A 41 -18.10 4.16 -3.15
CA ASP A 41 -17.95 2.73 -2.89
C ASP A 41 -16.66 2.50 -2.09
N GLN A 42 -16.82 2.30 -0.78
CA GLN A 42 -15.73 1.94 0.09
C GLN A 42 -15.43 0.45 -0.07
N HIS A 43 -14.49 0.12 -0.95
CA HIS A 43 -13.98 -1.24 -1.11
C HIS A 43 -12.57 -1.36 -0.51
N SER A 44 -12.19 -2.58 -0.15
CA SER A 44 -10.81 -2.85 0.29
C SER A 44 -9.96 -3.12 -0.93
N LEU A 45 -8.90 -2.34 -1.15
CA LEU A 45 -8.02 -2.52 -2.29
C LEU A 45 -7.18 -3.79 -2.10
N THR A 46 -7.23 -4.72 -3.06
CA THR A 46 -6.42 -5.93 -3.00
C THR A 46 -5.07 -5.75 -3.71
N LEU A 47 -4.07 -6.55 -3.33
CA LEU A 47 -2.75 -6.53 -3.96
C LEU A 47 -2.83 -6.81 -5.48
N ASN A 48 -3.75 -7.68 -5.90
CA ASN A 48 -3.93 -8.03 -7.31
C ASN A 48 -4.49 -6.87 -8.13
N GLU A 49 -5.40 -6.09 -7.57
CA GLU A 49 -5.94 -4.90 -8.22
C GLU A 49 -4.88 -3.81 -8.38
N ILE A 50 -4.03 -3.62 -7.35
CA ILE A 50 -2.89 -2.70 -7.42
C ILE A 50 -1.88 -3.17 -8.48
N LYS A 51 -1.60 -4.47 -8.55
CA LYS A 51 -0.66 -5.03 -9.53
C LYS A 51 -1.20 -4.97 -10.96
N GLY A 52 -2.51 -5.18 -11.13
CA GLY A 52 -3.18 -5.34 -12.42
C GLY A 52 -3.68 -4.04 -13.06
N SER A 53 -3.78 -2.94 -12.31
CA SER A 53 -4.23 -1.64 -12.85
C SER A 53 -3.21 -0.53 -12.59
N PRO A 54 -2.65 0.12 -13.65
CA PRO A 54 -1.72 1.24 -13.48
C PRO A 54 -2.36 2.43 -12.77
N GLN A 55 -3.65 2.71 -13.03
CA GLN A 55 -4.39 3.78 -12.37
C GLN A 55 -4.51 3.53 -10.86
N LYS A 56 -4.91 2.32 -10.46
CA LYS A 56 -4.98 1.94 -9.04
C LYS A 56 -3.60 1.95 -8.38
N PHE A 57 -2.56 1.53 -9.11
CA PHE A 57 -1.17 1.57 -8.64
C PHE A 57 -0.69 3.00 -8.36
N GLU A 58 -0.86 3.92 -9.31
CA GLU A 58 -0.42 5.32 -9.14
C GLU A 58 -1.19 6.01 -8.02
N ARG A 59 -2.49 5.78 -7.94
CA ARG A 59 -3.31 6.35 -6.89
C ARG A 59 -2.94 5.77 -5.52
N PHE A 60 -2.67 4.46 -5.43
CA PHE A 60 -2.16 3.83 -4.20
C PHE A 60 -0.81 4.43 -3.78
N ARG A 61 0.09 4.61 -4.74
CA ARG A 61 1.37 5.28 -4.48
C ARG A 61 1.14 6.68 -3.91
N ASN A 62 0.28 7.49 -4.52
CA ASN A 62 0.05 8.86 -4.05
C ASN A 62 -0.59 8.92 -2.66
N GLU A 63 -1.57 8.05 -2.40
CA GLU A 63 -2.30 8.07 -1.13
C GLU A 63 -1.51 7.42 0.01
N PHE A 64 -0.81 6.30 -0.22
CA PHE A 64 -0.28 5.49 0.87
C PHE A 64 1.23 5.59 1.09
N THR A 65 2.02 6.26 0.22
CA THR A 65 3.48 6.20 0.40
C THR A 65 3.97 6.85 1.69
N HIS A 66 3.23 7.81 2.25
CA HIS A 66 3.55 8.39 3.55
C HIS A 66 3.57 7.34 4.68
N GLN A 67 2.85 6.22 4.53
CA GLN A 67 2.83 5.11 5.49
C GLN A 67 4.17 4.36 5.57
N MET A 68 5.07 4.47 4.58
CA MET A 68 6.41 3.86 4.65
C MET A 68 7.27 4.44 5.79
N TYR A 69 6.89 5.59 6.32
CA TYR A 69 7.56 6.24 7.45
C TYR A 69 7.00 5.82 8.81
N ASP A 70 5.91 5.05 8.86
CA ASP A 70 5.44 4.43 10.09
C ASP A 70 6.37 3.27 10.49
N TYR A 71 6.75 3.18 11.77
CA TYR A 71 7.72 2.19 12.24
C TYR A 71 7.20 0.75 12.13
N VAL A 72 5.89 0.52 12.34
CA VAL A 72 5.29 -0.82 12.26
C VAL A 72 5.22 -1.27 10.80
N ILE A 73 4.80 -0.38 9.91
CA ILE A 73 4.80 -0.65 8.46
C ILE A 73 6.21 -0.86 7.95
N ASN A 74 7.17 -0.04 8.38
CA ASN A 74 8.57 -0.15 7.96
C ASN A 74 9.19 -1.49 8.38
N ASP A 75 8.95 -1.94 9.61
CA ASP A 75 9.43 -3.23 10.11
C ASP A 75 8.82 -4.40 9.31
N GLU A 76 7.51 -4.36 9.03
CA GLU A 76 6.86 -5.39 8.21
C GLU A 76 7.36 -5.37 6.76
N MET A 77 7.59 -4.20 6.17
CA MET A 77 8.22 -4.08 4.85
C MET A 77 9.62 -4.72 4.83
N GLN A 78 10.43 -4.52 5.88
CA GLN A 78 11.75 -5.16 5.97
C GLN A 78 11.64 -6.68 6.10
N ARG A 79 10.69 -7.16 6.91
CA ARG A 79 10.43 -8.59 7.06
C ARG A 79 10.01 -9.24 5.73
N LEU A 80 9.11 -8.59 4.99
CA LEU A 80 8.66 -9.04 3.68
C LEU A 80 9.77 -8.98 2.63
N GLU A 81 10.66 -8.00 2.71
CA GLU A 81 11.80 -7.91 1.80
C GLU A 81 12.79 -9.07 1.98
N GLN A 82 12.97 -9.57 3.21
CA GLN A 82 13.81 -10.73 3.51
C GLN A 82 13.20 -12.06 3.01
N GLN A 83 11.90 -12.08 2.70
CA GLN A 83 11.18 -13.26 2.22
C GLN A 83 11.12 -13.35 0.67
N LEU A 84 11.62 -12.31 -0.03
CA LEU A 84 11.66 -12.19 -1.48
C LEU A 84 13.00 -12.63 -2.06
#